data_AF-A0A962QCF9-F1
#
_entry.id   AF-A0A962QCF9-F1
#
_cell.length_a   1.000
_cell.length_b   1.000
_cell.length_c   1.000
_cell.angle_alpha   90.00
_cell.angle_beta   90.00
_cell.angle_gamma   90.00
#
_symmetry.space_group_name_H-M   'P 1'
#
loop_
_entity.id
_entity.type
_entity.pdbx_description
1 polymer ?
#
loop_
_entity_poly.entity_id
_entity_poly.type
_entity_poly.pdbx_seq_one_letter_code
_entity_poly.pdbx_strand_id
1 'polypeptide(L)'
;GQILVAIHLAMEANDAPRRNSEELSALFASDNIAASTMAGGAAVAWSDFRLQGDGYTRFYVRDQQLGPRQAGRLVQRLLEIETYRMMALLALPVAREVGAEVSQAENALMRLTEQMADSDKLQNEHVLLEQLTSLASGVERLAASSSYRFSAARAYYLLVQRRITELREQRLQGHAPIQEFMERRLAPAMRTCESVNERMTQLSDRISRAANLLRTRVDVALEQQNRDLLESMDHRAKLQLRLQETVEGLSVVVLSYYLVGLIGYCLKALKASGVALNPELLTGVSVPVVCAVIWFGLNKVRRILLREHGH
;
A
#
# COMPACT_ATOMS: atom_id res chain seq x y z
N GLY A 1 -14.90 -21.09 -30.75
CA GLY A 1 -14.45 -21.20 -29.34
C GLY A 1 -13.30 -22.20 -29.27
N GLN A 2 -12.48 -22.16 -28.22
CA GLN A 2 -11.46 -23.18 -27.95
C GLN A 2 -12.07 -24.28 -27.07
N ILE A 3 -11.77 -25.55 -27.36
CA ILE A 3 -12.21 -26.69 -26.54
C ILE A 3 -11.38 -26.68 -25.26
N LEU A 4 -12.05 -26.63 -24.11
CA LEU A 4 -11.37 -26.63 -22.80
C LEU A 4 -11.19 -28.04 -22.24
N VAL A 5 -12.16 -28.92 -22.47
CA VAL A 5 -12.23 -30.25 -21.87
C VAL A 5 -12.81 -31.22 -22.90
N ALA A 6 -12.11 -32.32 -23.13
CA ALA A 6 -12.53 -33.40 -24.01
C ALA A 6 -12.33 -34.72 -23.26
N ILE A 7 -13.39 -35.54 -23.17
CA ILE A 7 -13.41 -36.74 -22.33
C ILE A 7 -13.94 -37.93 -23.12
N HIS A 8 -13.20 -39.03 -23.08
CA HIS A 8 -13.70 -40.34 -23.44
C HIS A 8 -14.05 -41.11 -22.17
N LEU A 9 -15.33 -41.43 -22.00
CA LEU A 9 -15.80 -42.27 -20.91
C LEU A 9 -16.44 -43.53 -21.48
N ALA A 10 -15.91 -44.69 -21.10
CA ALA A 10 -16.49 -45.99 -21.40
C ALA A 10 -17.04 -46.61 -20.11
N MET A 11 -18.26 -47.12 -20.18
CA MET A 11 -18.88 -47.90 -19.10
C MET A 11 -19.19 -49.30 -19.62
N GLU A 12 -18.64 -50.32 -18.95
CA GLU A 12 -18.89 -51.72 -19.26
C GLU A 12 -19.78 -52.37 -18.19
N ALA A 13 -20.67 -53.25 -18.63
CA ALA A 13 -21.54 -54.04 -17.77
C ALA A 13 -20.72 -55.09 -16.99
N ASN A 14 -21.29 -55.58 -15.88
CA ASN A 14 -20.58 -56.50 -14.98
C ASN A 14 -20.22 -57.85 -15.64
N ASP A 15 -21.05 -58.29 -16.60
CA ASP A 15 -20.92 -59.53 -17.36
C ASP A 15 -19.93 -59.46 -18.53
N ALA A 16 -19.44 -58.26 -18.88
CA ALA A 16 -18.37 -58.10 -19.85
C ALA A 16 -17.07 -58.79 -19.36
N PRO A 17 -16.18 -59.25 -20.25
CA PRO A 17 -14.88 -59.82 -19.83
C PRO A 17 -14.12 -58.88 -18.90
N ARG A 18 -13.48 -59.40 -17.85
CA ARG A 18 -12.63 -58.58 -16.98
C ARG A 18 -11.36 -58.21 -17.74
N ARG A 19 -11.12 -56.91 -17.88
CA ARG A 19 -9.85 -56.45 -18.43
C ARG A 19 -8.71 -56.77 -17.48
N ASN A 20 -7.63 -57.33 -18.01
CA ASN A 20 -6.42 -57.57 -17.23
C ASN A 20 -5.63 -56.25 -17.02
N SER A 21 -4.55 -56.29 -16.24
CA SER A 21 -3.75 -55.08 -15.98
C SER A 21 -3.11 -54.51 -17.24
N GLU A 22 -2.68 -55.34 -18.18
CA GLU A 22 -2.04 -54.90 -19.44
C GLU A 22 -3.04 -54.18 -20.35
N GLU A 23 -4.26 -54.69 -20.47
CA GLU A 23 -5.36 -54.08 -21.21
C GLU A 23 -5.78 -52.74 -20.60
N LEU A 24 -5.78 -52.63 -19.27
CA LEU A 24 -6.03 -51.35 -18.58
C LEU A 24 -4.87 -50.37 -18.82
N SER A 25 -3.61 -50.79 -18.67
CA SER A 25 -2.45 -49.94 -18.97
C SER A 25 -2.43 -49.47 -20.43
N ALA A 26 -2.85 -50.32 -21.38
CA ALA A 26 -2.96 -49.95 -22.79
C ALA A 26 -4.03 -48.86 -23.05
N LEU A 27 -5.11 -48.81 -22.26
CA LEU A 27 -6.13 -47.75 -22.37
C LEU A 27 -5.61 -46.39 -21.92
N PHE A 28 -4.72 -46.34 -20.92
CA PHE A 28 -4.25 -45.09 -20.32
C PHE A 28 -2.80 -44.73 -20.70
N ALA A 29 -2.11 -45.59 -21.44
CA ALA A 29 -0.70 -45.44 -21.82
C ALA A 29 0.23 -45.14 -20.61
N SER A 30 -0.14 -45.64 -19.42
CA SER A 30 0.51 -45.33 -18.14
C SER A 30 0.13 -46.36 -17.08
N ASP A 31 1.09 -46.80 -16.27
CA ASP A 31 0.83 -47.67 -15.12
C ASP A 31 0.38 -46.91 -13.86
N ASN A 32 0.52 -45.58 -13.85
CA ASN A 32 0.07 -44.72 -12.74
C ASN A 32 -1.40 -44.32 -12.92
N ILE A 33 -2.30 -45.28 -12.67
CA ILE A 33 -3.75 -45.15 -12.82
C ILE A 33 -4.38 -44.97 -11.44
N ALA A 34 -5.25 -43.97 -11.29
CA ALA A 34 -6.12 -43.87 -10.13
C ALA A 34 -7.28 -44.85 -10.30
N ALA A 35 -7.59 -45.61 -9.25
CA ALA A 35 -8.73 -46.50 -9.26
C ALA A 35 -9.37 -46.66 -7.88
N SER A 36 -10.69 -46.65 -7.87
CA SER A 36 -11.47 -46.80 -6.65
C SER A 36 -12.77 -47.54 -6.94
N THR A 37 -13.25 -48.29 -5.95
CA THR A 37 -14.67 -48.65 -5.90
C THR A 37 -15.47 -47.40 -5.55
N MET A 38 -16.69 -47.27 -6.07
CA MET A 38 -17.53 -46.08 -5.92
C MET A 38 -18.97 -46.46 -5.65
N ALA A 39 -19.77 -45.47 -5.26
CA ALA A 39 -21.20 -45.65 -5.01
C ALA A 39 -21.50 -46.78 -4.01
N GLY A 40 -20.62 -46.98 -3.01
CA GLY A 40 -20.76 -48.05 -2.02
C GLY A 40 -20.38 -49.44 -2.53
N GLY A 41 -19.51 -49.53 -3.54
CA GLY A 41 -19.06 -50.80 -4.13
C GLY A 41 -19.84 -51.23 -5.38
N ALA A 42 -20.82 -50.43 -5.81
CA ALA A 42 -21.63 -50.74 -7.00
C ALA A 42 -20.91 -50.46 -8.33
N ALA A 43 -19.73 -49.85 -8.31
CA ALA A 43 -18.92 -49.61 -9.50
C ALA A 43 -17.44 -49.52 -9.17
N VAL A 44 -16.60 -49.70 -10.18
CA VAL A 44 -15.17 -49.35 -10.11
C VAL A 44 -14.86 -48.42 -11.27
N ALA A 45 -14.09 -47.36 -11.02
CA ALA A 45 -13.65 -46.45 -12.07
C ALA A 45 -12.13 -46.31 -12.07
N TRP A 46 -11.58 -46.13 -13.26
CA TRP A 46 -10.16 -45.95 -13.53
C TRP A 46 -9.95 -44.69 -14.37
N SER A 47 -8.91 -43.93 -14.03
CA SER A 47 -8.41 -42.82 -14.85
C SER A 47 -6.98 -42.46 -14.48
N ASP A 48 -6.18 -42.04 -15.45
CA ASP A 48 -4.86 -41.45 -15.20
C ASP A 48 -4.89 -39.91 -15.15
N PHE A 49 -6.05 -39.30 -15.45
CA PHE A 49 -6.27 -37.86 -15.59
C PHE A 49 -5.26 -37.16 -16.50
N ARG A 50 -4.78 -37.86 -17.54
CA ARG A 50 -3.87 -37.29 -18.55
C ARG A 50 -4.62 -37.10 -19.85
N LEU A 51 -4.29 -36.01 -20.54
CA LEU A 51 -4.60 -35.85 -21.95
C LEU A 51 -3.82 -36.89 -22.73
N GLN A 52 -4.54 -37.73 -23.47
CA GLN A 52 -3.96 -38.75 -24.33
C GLN A 52 -3.54 -38.13 -25.67
N GLY A 53 -2.90 -38.91 -26.55
CA GLY A 53 -2.43 -38.41 -27.86
C GLY A 53 -3.55 -37.90 -28.79
N ASP A 54 -4.80 -38.29 -28.54
CA ASP A 54 -6.01 -37.81 -29.22
C ASP A 54 -6.57 -36.50 -28.64
N GLY A 55 -5.99 -35.99 -27.55
CA GLY A 55 -6.46 -34.80 -26.85
C GLY A 55 -7.61 -35.04 -25.88
N TYR A 56 -7.94 -36.29 -25.55
CA TYR A 56 -9.01 -36.64 -24.61
C TYR A 56 -8.44 -37.20 -23.31
N THR A 57 -9.04 -36.81 -22.19
CA THR A 57 -8.85 -37.54 -20.93
C THR A 57 -9.74 -38.79 -20.94
N ARG A 58 -9.28 -39.89 -20.36
CA ARG A 58 -10.01 -41.16 -20.37
C ARG A 58 -10.55 -41.52 -18.99
N PHE A 59 -11.77 -42.04 -18.97
CA PHE A 59 -12.37 -42.73 -17.85
C PHE A 59 -12.87 -44.09 -18.30
N TYR A 60 -12.55 -45.11 -17.53
CA TYR A 60 -13.12 -46.43 -17.70
C TYR A 60 -13.91 -46.77 -16.44
N VAL A 61 -15.15 -47.19 -16.60
CA VAL A 61 -16.06 -47.53 -15.49
C VAL A 61 -16.57 -48.94 -15.70
N ARG A 62 -16.51 -49.75 -14.67
CA ARG A 62 -17.14 -51.05 -14.64
C ARG A 62 -18.31 -51.03 -13.68
N ASP A 63 -19.47 -51.37 -14.20
CA ASP A 63 -20.68 -51.56 -13.43
C ASP A 63 -20.57 -52.84 -12.57
N GLN A 64 -20.89 -52.73 -11.29
CA GLN A 64 -20.99 -53.81 -10.32
C GLN A 64 -22.34 -53.75 -9.58
N GLN A 65 -23.44 -53.58 -10.32
CA GLN A 65 -24.84 -53.48 -9.85
C GLN A 65 -25.34 -52.04 -9.60
N LEU A 66 -24.97 -51.09 -10.48
CA LEU A 66 -25.54 -49.75 -10.51
C LEU A 66 -26.99 -49.76 -10.99
N GLY A 67 -27.86 -49.08 -10.24
CA GLY A 67 -29.14 -48.66 -10.80
C GLY A 67 -28.94 -47.59 -11.90
N PRO A 68 -29.83 -47.47 -12.91
CA PRO A 68 -29.65 -46.51 -14.02
C PRO A 68 -29.43 -45.06 -13.57
N ARG A 69 -30.15 -44.63 -12.52
CA ARG A 69 -29.98 -43.29 -11.93
C ARG A 69 -28.65 -43.13 -11.20
N GLN A 70 -28.11 -44.20 -10.60
CA GLN A 70 -26.79 -44.18 -9.97
C GLN A 70 -25.69 -44.10 -11.04
N ALA A 71 -25.82 -44.84 -12.13
CA ALA A 71 -24.90 -44.78 -13.27
C ALA A 71 -24.83 -43.37 -13.87
N GLY A 72 -25.99 -42.74 -14.15
CA GLY A 72 -26.04 -41.37 -14.65
C GLY A 72 -25.34 -40.36 -13.72
N ARG A 73 -25.61 -40.43 -12.41
CA ARG A 73 -24.93 -39.56 -11.41
C ARG A 73 -23.44 -39.82 -11.32
N LEU A 74 -23.02 -41.08 -11.39
CA LEU A 74 -21.60 -41.44 -11.36
C LEU A 74 -20.86 -40.84 -12.56
N VAL A 75 -21.37 -41.09 -13.77
CA VAL A 75 -20.81 -40.54 -15.01
C VAL A 75 -20.75 -39.01 -14.93
N GLN A 76 -21.86 -38.36 -14.57
CA GLN A 76 -21.90 -36.90 -14.42
C GLN A 76 -20.82 -36.40 -13.45
N ARG A 77 -20.65 -37.04 -12.29
CA ARG A 77 -19.62 -36.64 -11.32
C ARG A 77 -18.20 -36.80 -11.84
N LEU A 78 -17.91 -37.88 -12.56
CA LEU A 78 -16.60 -38.09 -13.17
C LEU A 78 -16.30 -37.02 -14.23
N LEU A 79 -17.28 -36.71 -15.08
CA LEU A 79 -17.15 -35.64 -16.08
C LEU A 79 -16.96 -34.26 -15.40
N GLU A 80 -17.73 -33.98 -14.35
CA GLU A 80 -17.62 -32.74 -13.59
C GLU A 80 -16.26 -32.60 -12.89
N ILE A 81 -15.72 -33.68 -12.29
CA ILE A 81 -14.38 -33.67 -11.69
C ILE A 81 -13.33 -33.21 -12.71
N GLU A 82 -13.32 -33.82 -13.89
CA GLU A 82 -12.34 -33.46 -14.92
C GLU A 82 -12.57 -32.04 -15.44
N THR A 83 -13.82 -31.65 -15.62
CA THR A 83 -14.18 -30.32 -16.13
C THR A 83 -13.75 -29.23 -15.14
N TYR A 84 -14.06 -29.40 -13.86
CA TYR A 84 -13.65 -28.46 -12.81
C TYR A 84 -12.15 -28.49 -12.56
N ARG A 85 -11.48 -29.65 -12.66
CA ARG A 85 -10.02 -29.76 -12.55
C ARG A 85 -9.34 -28.93 -13.64
N MET A 86 -9.76 -29.06 -14.89
CA MET A 86 -9.20 -28.30 -16.00
C MET A 86 -9.48 -26.80 -15.85
N MET A 87 -10.69 -26.41 -15.45
CA MET A 87 -11.00 -25.00 -15.17
C MET A 87 -10.17 -24.41 -14.03
N ALA A 88 -9.92 -25.17 -12.97
CA ALA A 88 -9.05 -24.76 -11.87
C ALA A 88 -7.60 -24.55 -12.35
N LEU A 89 -7.08 -25.48 -13.15
CA LEU A 89 -5.70 -25.44 -13.64
C LEU A 89 -5.39 -24.27 -14.59
N LEU A 90 -6.40 -23.61 -15.16
CA LEU A 90 -6.22 -22.39 -15.93
C LEU A 90 -5.58 -21.25 -15.12
N ALA A 91 -5.66 -21.28 -13.80
CA ALA A 91 -5.03 -20.27 -12.95
C ALA A 91 -3.53 -20.49 -12.74
N LEU A 92 -3.02 -21.72 -12.89
CA LEU A 92 -1.60 -22.01 -12.64
C LEU A 92 -0.62 -21.21 -13.51
N PRO A 93 -0.79 -21.11 -14.85
CA PRO A 93 0.12 -20.28 -15.66
C PRO A 93 0.05 -18.80 -15.25
N VAL A 94 -1.14 -18.28 -14.97
CA VAL A 94 -1.34 -16.91 -14.48
C VAL A 94 -0.63 -16.70 -13.13
N ALA A 95 -0.72 -17.66 -12.21
CA ALA A 95 -0.04 -17.59 -10.91
C ALA A 95 1.48 -17.56 -11.07
N ARG A 96 2.06 -18.28 -12.03
CA ARG A 96 3.50 -18.27 -12.29
C ARG A 96 3.99 -16.94 -12.83
N GLU A 97 3.24 -16.35 -13.77
CA GLU A 97 3.53 -15.04 -14.35
C GLU A 97 3.41 -13.93 -13.28
N VAL A 98 2.25 -13.82 -12.64
CA VAL A 98 2.01 -12.84 -11.57
C VAL A 98 2.96 -13.04 -10.40
N GLY A 99 3.28 -14.29 -10.04
CA GLY A 99 4.22 -14.59 -8.96
C GLY A 99 5.63 -14.05 -9.21
N ALA A 100 6.09 -14.04 -10.46
CA ALA A 100 7.37 -13.43 -10.83
C ALA A 100 7.33 -11.90 -10.63
N GLU A 101 6.26 -11.24 -11.09
CA GLU A 101 6.07 -9.80 -10.92
C GLU A 101 5.91 -9.38 -9.45
N VAL A 102 5.17 -10.15 -8.66
CA VAL A 102 5.05 -9.94 -7.20
C VAL A 102 6.43 -10.01 -6.54
N SER A 103 7.28 -10.96 -6.95
CA SER A 103 8.63 -11.09 -6.41
C SER A 103 9.52 -9.89 -6.76
N GLN A 104 9.36 -9.33 -7.97
CA GLN A 104 10.06 -8.10 -8.37
C GLN A 104 9.58 -6.89 -7.55
N ALA A 105 8.27 -6.79 -7.33
CA ALA A 105 7.66 -5.72 -6.56
C ALA A 105 8.01 -5.79 -5.07
N GLU A 106 8.09 -6.98 -4.47
CA GLU A 106 8.59 -7.19 -3.10
C GLU A 106 10.04 -6.70 -2.95
N ASN A 107 10.91 -7.02 -3.91
CA ASN A 107 12.30 -6.56 -3.93
C ASN A 107 12.40 -5.04 -4.14
N ALA A 108 11.52 -4.46 -4.97
CA ALA A 108 11.46 -3.01 -5.15
C ALA A 108 11.04 -2.32 -3.84
N LEU A 109 10.01 -2.84 -3.14
CA LEU A 109 9.60 -2.31 -1.85
C LEU A 109 10.74 -2.37 -0.83
N MET A 110 11.47 -3.50 -0.76
CA MET A 110 12.61 -3.65 0.16
C MET A 110 13.64 -2.53 -0.04
N ARG A 111 14.07 -2.31 -1.30
CA ARG A 111 15.01 -1.22 -1.62
C ARG A 111 14.47 0.16 -1.27
N LEU A 112 13.19 0.43 -1.54
CA LEU A 112 12.56 1.71 -1.20
C LEU A 112 12.54 1.91 0.32
N THR A 113 12.21 0.88 1.08
CA THR A 113 12.19 0.97 2.56
C THR A 113 13.59 1.16 3.16
N GLU A 114 14.63 0.60 2.55
CA GLU A 114 16.03 0.86 2.93
C GLU A 114 16.43 2.32 2.65
N GLN A 115 16.12 2.82 1.45
CA GLN A 115 16.38 4.22 1.08
C GLN A 115 15.63 5.23 1.94
N MET A 116 14.42 4.88 2.39
CA MET A 116 13.67 5.67 3.36
C MET A 116 14.35 5.71 4.73
N ALA A 117 15.02 4.63 5.15
CA ALA A 117 15.73 4.59 6.42
C ALA A 117 16.99 5.48 6.41
N ASP A 118 17.71 5.52 5.27
CA ASP A 118 18.98 6.25 5.09
C ASP A 118 18.82 7.72 4.63
N SER A 119 17.62 8.14 4.20
CA SER A 119 17.43 9.50 3.67
C SER A 119 17.31 10.57 4.75
N ASP A 120 18.34 11.40 4.87
CA ASP A 120 18.34 12.61 5.71
C ASP A 120 17.75 13.86 5.02
N LYS A 121 17.40 13.77 3.72
CA LYS A 121 16.98 14.92 2.90
C LYS A 121 15.53 14.81 2.42
N LEU A 122 14.72 15.81 2.79
CA LEU A 122 13.33 16.03 2.34
C LEU A 122 13.12 15.88 0.82
N GLN A 123 14.05 16.37 -0.01
CA GLN A 123 13.93 16.29 -1.48
C GLN A 123 13.92 14.84 -2.00
N ASN A 124 14.60 13.92 -1.32
CA ASN A 124 14.61 12.51 -1.69
C ASN A 124 13.29 11.82 -1.29
N GLU A 125 12.61 12.30 -0.24
CA GLU A 125 11.37 11.72 0.26
C GLU A 125 10.20 11.86 -0.75
N HIS A 126 10.12 12.97 -1.49
CA HIS A 126 9.10 13.12 -2.54
C HIS A 126 9.26 12.12 -3.68
N VAL A 127 10.51 11.86 -4.10
CA VAL A 127 10.83 10.88 -5.14
C VAL A 127 10.48 9.47 -4.65
N LEU A 128 10.80 9.15 -3.39
CA LEU A 128 10.43 7.87 -2.77
C LEU A 128 8.91 7.68 -2.71
N LEU A 129 8.14 8.74 -2.42
CA LEU A 129 6.69 8.69 -2.39
C LEU A 129 6.10 8.42 -3.78
N GLU A 130 6.64 9.05 -4.82
CA GLU A 130 6.24 8.80 -6.21
C GLU A 130 6.53 7.34 -6.60
N GLN A 131 7.71 6.82 -6.26
CA GLN A 131 8.10 5.44 -6.53
C GLN A 131 7.21 4.43 -5.79
N LEU A 132 6.89 4.67 -4.51
CA LEU A 132 5.94 3.85 -3.75
C LEU A 132 4.54 3.89 -4.35
N THR A 133 4.09 5.04 -4.83
CA THR A 133 2.77 5.19 -5.47
C THR A 133 2.69 4.44 -6.80
N SER A 134 3.77 4.50 -7.59
CA SER A 134 3.91 3.71 -8.82
C SER A 134 3.90 2.22 -8.53
N LEU A 135 4.64 1.79 -7.50
CA LEU A 135 4.68 0.40 -7.05
C LEU A 135 3.30 -0.10 -6.58
N ALA A 136 2.60 0.69 -5.76
CA ALA A 136 1.23 0.39 -5.34
C ALA A 136 0.30 0.20 -6.55
N SER A 137 0.35 1.14 -7.49
CA SER A 137 -0.45 1.08 -8.72
C SER A 137 -0.15 -0.16 -9.56
N GLY A 138 1.13 -0.59 -9.61
CA GLY A 138 1.53 -1.84 -10.27
C GLY A 138 0.91 -3.06 -9.62
N VAL A 139 1.00 -3.17 -8.28
CA VAL A 139 0.42 -4.28 -7.52
C VAL A 139 -1.11 -4.32 -7.64
N GLU A 140 -1.78 -3.17 -7.62
CA GLU A 140 -3.24 -3.09 -7.82
C GLU A 140 -3.65 -3.54 -9.23
N ARG A 141 -2.87 -3.22 -10.27
CA ARG A 141 -3.12 -3.74 -11.63
C ARG A 141 -2.98 -5.25 -11.69
N LEU A 142 -1.94 -5.81 -11.07
CA LEU A 142 -1.75 -7.26 -10.97
C LEU A 142 -2.93 -7.93 -10.26
N ALA A 143 -3.39 -7.35 -9.16
CA ALA A 143 -4.53 -7.84 -8.42
C ALA A 143 -5.82 -7.80 -9.25
N ALA A 144 -6.11 -6.66 -9.88
CA ALA A 144 -7.28 -6.49 -10.73
C ALA A 144 -7.30 -7.50 -11.89
N SER A 145 -6.17 -7.73 -12.55
CA SER A 145 -6.06 -8.63 -13.71
C SER A 145 -6.15 -10.12 -13.35
N SER A 146 -5.75 -10.51 -12.14
CA SER A 146 -5.63 -11.93 -11.75
C SER A 146 -6.71 -12.41 -10.76
N SER A 147 -7.37 -11.50 -10.03
CA SER A 147 -8.34 -11.80 -8.98
C SER A 147 -9.46 -12.75 -9.39
N TYR A 148 -10.10 -12.50 -10.54
CA TYR A 148 -11.17 -13.35 -11.06
C TYR A 148 -10.68 -14.79 -11.26
N ARG A 149 -9.49 -14.95 -11.84
CA ARG A 149 -8.93 -16.26 -12.16
C ARG A 149 -8.57 -17.06 -10.91
N PHE A 150 -7.96 -16.43 -9.91
CA PHE A 150 -7.64 -17.08 -8.63
C PHE A 150 -8.91 -17.44 -7.84
N SER A 151 -9.89 -16.53 -7.79
CA SER A 151 -11.17 -16.80 -7.14
C SER A 151 -11.92 -17.96 -7.82
N ALA A 152 -11.96 -17.98 -9.15
CA ALA A 152 -12.56 -19.05 -9.93
C ALA A 152 -11.84 -20.39 -9.69
N ALA A 153 -10.51 -20.42 -9.71
CA ALA A 153 -9.76 -21.64 -9.45
C ALA A 153 -10.02 -22.22 -8.06
N ARG A 154 -10.09 -21.38 -7.03
CA ARG A 154 -10.48 -21.81 -5.68
C ARG A 154 -11.88 -22.41 -5.66
N ALA A 155 -12.86 -21.76 -6.30
CA ALA A 155 -14.23 -22.27 -6.38
C ALA A 155 -14.31 -23.62 -7.12
N TYR A 156 -13.60 -23.75 -8.24
CA TYR A 156 -13.55 -25.02 -8.98
C TYR A 156 -12.83 -26.12 -8.23
N TYR A 157 -11.76 -25.80 -7.49
CA TYR A 157 -11.09 -26.77 -6.63
C TYR A 157 -12.02 -27.32 -5.55
N LEU A 158 -12.81 -26.46 -4.90
CA LEU A 158 -13.82 -26.90 -3.92
C LEU A 158 -14.90 -27.78 -4.57
N LEU A 159 -15.30 -27.48 -5.82
CA LEU A 159 -16.22 -28.33 -6.56
C LEU A 159 -15.61 -29.71 -6.87
N VAL A 160 -14.34 -29.77 -7.28
CA VAL A 160 -13.62 -31.05 -7.46
C VAL A 160 -13.64 -31.86 -6.17
N GLN A 161 -13.23 -31.27 -5.04
CA GLN A 161 -13.21 -31.94 -3.74
C GLN A 161 -14.61 -32.44 -3.35
N ARG A 162 -15.64 -31.61 -3.52
CA ARG A 162 -17.03 -32.00 -3.24
C ARG A 162 -17.46 -33.19 -4.10
N ARG A 163 -17.14 -33.20 -5.39
CA ARG A 163 -17.51 -34.31 -6.28
C ARG A 163 -16.81 -35.60 -5.92
N ILE A 164 -15.54 -35.54 -5.56
CA ILE A 164 -14.78 -36.70 -5.09
C ILE A 164 -15.44 -37.27 -3.81
N THR A 165 -15.75 -36.44 -2.83
CA THR A 165 -16.46 -36.88 -1.61
C THR A 165 -17.82 -37.53 -1.94
N GLU A 166 -18.56 -36.95 -2.89
CA GLU A 166 -19.85 -37.46 -3.34
C GLU A 166 -19.76 -38.82 -4.08
N LEU A 167 -18.60 -39.18 -4.65
CA LEU A 167 -18.38 -40.51 -5.25
C LEU A 167 -18.46 -41.64 -4.20
N ARG A 168 -18.23 -41.33 -2.92
CA ARG A 168 -18.12 -42.32 -1.83
C ARG A 168 -17.14 -43.41 -2.20
N GLU A 169 -15.94 -42.99 -2.59
CA GLU A 169 -14.93 -43.91 -3.06
C GLU A 169 -14.34 -44.75 -1.93
N GLN A 170 -13.94 -45.99 -2.23
CA GLN A 170 -13.16 -46.83 -1.33
C GLN A 170 -11.93 -47.36 -2.09
N ARG A 171 -10.87 -47.62 -1.33
CA ARG A 171 -9.58 -48.04 -1.89
C ARG A 171 -9.74 -49.38 -2.62
N LEU A 172 -9.32 -49.40 -3.89
CA LEU A 172 -9.05 -50.62 -4.61
C LEU A 172 -7.59 -51.04 -4.35
N GLN A 173 -7.35 -52.30 -3.98
CA GLN A 173 -5.97 -52.76 -3.70
C GLN A 173 -5.05 -52.52 -4.90
N GLY A 174 -3.81 -52.12 -4.62
CA GLY A 174 -2.80 -51.80 -5.63
C GLY A 174 -2.97 -50.44 -6.32
N HIS A 175 -4.04 -49.68 -6.04
CA HIS A 175 -4.32 -48.42 -6.69
C HIS A 175 -4.49 -47.27 -5.69
N ALA A 176 -4.13 -46.06 -6.13
CA ALA A 176 -4.41 -44.84 -5.41
C ALA A 176 -5.87 -44.41 -5.67
N PRO A 177 -6.64 -44.04 -4.64
CA PRO A 177 -7.95 -43.46 -4.83
C PRO A 177 -7.89 -42.15 -5.64
N ILE A 178 -9.01 -41.74 -6.24
CA ILE A 178 -9.07 -40.50 -7.01
C ILE A 178 -8.74 -39.29 -6.11
N GLN A 179 -9.19 -39.30 -4.86
CA GLN A 179 -8.87 -38.25 -3.89
C GLN A 179 -7.36 -38.09 -3.71
N GLU A 180 -6.66 -39.17 -3.38
CA GLU A 180 -5.20 -39.15 -3.16
C GLU A 180 -4.45 -38.70 -4.42
N PHE A 181 -4.93 -39.16 -5.59
CA PHE A 181 -4.36 -38.78 -6.86
C PHE A 181 -4.55 -37.29 -7.17
N MET A 182 -5.74 -36.75 -6.90
CA MET A 182 -6.07 -35.33 -7.06
C MET A 182 -5.32 -34.46 -6.05
N GLU A 183 -5.19 -34.89 -4.80
CA GLU A 183 -4.38 -34.19 -3.79
C GLU A 183 -2.92 -34.05 -4.24
N ARG A 184 -2.34 -35.08 -4.86
CA ARG A 184 -0.96 -35.03 -5.34
C ARG A 184 -0.78 -34.18 -6.62
N ARG A 185 -1.78 -34.15 -7.50
CA ARG A 185 -1.65 -33.54 -8.84
C ARG A 185 -2.33 -32.20 -9.03
N LEU A 186 -3.35 -31.88 -8.24
CA LEU A 186 -4.10 -30.62 -8.32
C LEU A 186 -3.77 -29.69 -7.15
N ALA A 187 -3.69 -30.20 -5.92
CA ALA A 187 -3.51 -29.35 -4.74
C ALA A 187 -2.23 -28.48 -4.78
N PRO A 188 -1.07 -28.95 -5.27
CA PRO A 188 0.12 -28.09 -5.39
C PRO A 188 -0.12 -26.86 -6.28
N ALA A 189 -0.84 -27.03 -7.39
CA ALA A 189 -1.17 -25.92 -8.28
C ALA A 189 -2.09 -24.90 -7.60
N MET A 190 -3.06 -25.38 -6.81
CA MET A 190 -3.96 -24.50 -6.06
C MET A 190 -3.23 -23.74 -4.96
N ARG A 191 -2.34 -24.41 -4.23
CA ARG A 191 -1.48 -23.76 -3.22
C ARG A 191 -0.59 -22.68 -3.83
N THR A 192 -0.08 -22.88 -5.06
CA THR A 192 0.65 -21.82 -5.78
C THR A 192 -0.24 -20.61 -6.04
N CYS A 193 -1.47 -20.81 -6.51
CA CYS A 193 -2.41 -19.72 -6.77
C CYS A 193 -2.76 -18.96 -5.48
N GLU A 194 -3.03 -19.69 -4.39
CA GLU A 194 -3.33 -19.13 -3.07
C GLU A 194 -2.14 -18.34 -2.52
N SER A 195 -0.93 -18.91 -2.55
CA SER A 195 0.28 -18.25 -2.06
C SER A 195 0.60 -16.96 -2.81
N VAL A 196 0.46 -16.94 -4.14
CA VAL A 196 0.68 -15.72 -4.94
C VAL A 196 -0.36 -14.65 -4.60
N ASN A 197 -1.62 -15.03 -4.46
CA ASN A 197 -2.68 -14.10 -4.07
C ASN A 197 -2.45 -13.52 -2.66
N GLU A 198 -2.06 -14.34 -1.69
CA GLU A 198 -1.74 -13.90 -0.33
C GLU A 198 -0.54 -12.95 -0.30
N ARG A 199 0.55 -13.29 -1.01
CA ARG A 199 1.73 -12.43 -1.12
C ARG A 199 1.40 -11.08 -1.73
N MET A 200 0.56 -11.06 -2.77
CA MET A 200 0.11 -9.82 -3.40
C MET A 200 -0.69 -8.92 -2.44
N THR A 201 -1.61 -9.50 -1.66
CA THR A 201 -2.35 -8.75 -0.62
C THR A 201 -1.41 -8.22 0.46
N GLN A 202 -0.51 -9.06 0.98
CA GLN A 202 0.46 -8.65 1.99
C GLN A 202 1.41 -7.56 1.48
N LEU A 203 1.78 -7.61 0.20
CA LEU A 203 2.60 -6.60 -0.45
C LEU A 203 1.85 -5.27 -0.54
N SER A 204 0.59 -5.25 -0.97
CA SER A 204 -0.23 -4.01 -1.02
C SER A 204 -0.33 -3.36 0.37
N ASP A 205 -0.56 -4.17 1.40
CA ASP A 205 -0.58 -3.70 2.80
C ASP A 205 0.76 -3.11 3.25
N ARG A 206 1.88 -3.75 2.89
CA ARG A 206 3.23 -3.27 3.24
C ARG A 206 3.56 -1.98 2.50
N ILE A 207 3.21 -1.85 1.23
CA ILE A 207 3.39 -0.62 0.45
C ILE A 207 2.58 0.52 1.08
N SER A 208 1.31 0.26 1.42
CA SER A 208 0.44 1.24 2.06
C SER A 208 1.00 1.74 3.39
N ARG A 209 1.55 0.83 4.23
CA ARG A 209 2.23 1.22 5.47
C ARG A 209 3.48 2.05 5.22
N ALA A 210 4.33 1.66 4.27
CA ALA A 210 5.52 2.43 3.92
C ALA A 210 5.18 3.84 3.42
N ALA A 211 4.18 3.96 2.54
CA ALA A 211 3.73 5.25 2.03
C ALA A 211 3.17 6.16 3.14
N ASN A 212 2.40 5.60 4.08
CA ASN A 212 1.89 6.35 5.22
C ASN A 212 3.01 6.85 6.14
N LEU A 213 4.01 6.00 6.44
CA LEU A 213 5.15 6.41 7.26
C LEU A 213 5.97 7.52 6.58
N LEU A 214 6.19 7.42 5.27
CA LEU A 214 6.90 8.44 4.50
C LEU A 214 6.14 9.77 4.50
N ARG A 215 4.82 9.73 4.31
CA ARG A 215 3.97 10.92 4.39
C ARG A 215 4.08 11.59 5.75
N THR A 216 3.98 10.81 6.84
CA THR A 216 4.14 11.34 8.20
C THR A 216 5.51 11.97 8.42
N ARG A 217 6.60 11.38 7.91
CA ARG A 217 7.93 11.98 8.00
C ARG A 217 8.02 13.33 7.27
N VAL A 218 7.51 13.39 6.04
CA VAL A 218 7.47 14.63 5.25
C VAL A 218 6.67 15.71 5.98
N ASP A 219 5.50 15.37 6.51
CA ASP A 219 4.65 16.31 7.25
C ASP A 219 5.38 16.88 8.48
N VAL A 220 6.04 16.02 9.28
CA VAL A 220 6.82 16.46 10.46
C VAL A 220 8.01 17.33 10.06
N ALA A 221 8.73 16.98 8.98
CA ALA A 221 9.87 17.75 8.53
C ALA A 221 9.46 19.14 7.99
N LEU A 222 8.30 19.25 7.32
CA LEU A 222 7.73 20.52 6.91
C LEU A 222 7.28 21.37 8.11
N GLU A 223 6.67 20.76 9.13
CA GLU A 223 6.33 21.46 10.38
C GLU A 223 7.57 22.02 11.09
N GLN A 224 8.65 21.23 11.16
CA GLN A 224 9.93 21.68 11.72
C GLN A 224 10.51 22.87 10.92
N GLN A 225 10.52 22.78 9.59
CA GLN A 225 10.99 23.88 8.74
C GLN A 225 10.18 25.16 8.94
N ASN A 226 8.84 25.05 9.03
CA ASN A 226 7.97 26.19 9.29
C ASN A 226 8.24 26.82 10.66
N ARG A 227 8.45 26.00 11.70
CA ARG A 227 8.80 26.48 13.04
C ARG A 227 10.12 27.25 13.04
N ASP A 228 11.16 26.70 12.41
CA ASP A 228 12.48 27.34 12.35
C ASP A 228 12.43 28.67 11.59
N LEU A 229 11.63 28.74 10.51
CA LEU A 229 11.39 29.97 9.77
C LEU A 229 10.73 31.04 10.65
N LEU A 230 9.68 30.68 11.40
CA LEU A 230 8.99 31.59 12.31
C LEU A 230 9.92 32.07 13.43
N GLU A 231 10.74 31.19 14.01
CA GLU A 231 11.71 31.55 15.04
C GLU A 231 12.78 32.53 14.50
N SER A 232 13.29 32.29 13.28
CA SER A 232 14.22 33.21 12.61
C SER A 232 13.58 34.59 12.34
N MET A 233 12.28 34.62 12.11
CA MET A 233 11.53 35.84 11.84
C MET A 233 11.32 36.63 13.13
N ASP A 234 10.92 35.96 14.23
CA ASP A 234 10.79 36.57 15.55
C ASP A 234 12.14 37.14 16.05
N HIS A 235 13.24 36.40 15.83
CA HIS A 235 14.57 36.90 16.17
C HIS A 235 14.94 38.17 15.39
N ARG A 236 14.69 38.19 14.08
CA ARG A 236 14.91 39.37 13.22
C ARG A 236 14.03 40.54 13.63
N ALA A 237 12.75 40.30 13.94
CA ALA A 237 11.83 41.33 14.41
C ALA A 237 12.32 41.95 15.73
N LYS A 238 12.78 41.13 16.69
CA LYS A 238 13.36 41.61 17.95
C LYS A 238 14.62 42.44 17.74
N LEU A 239 15.50 42.05 16.82
CA LEU A 239 16.69 42.83 16.45
C LEU A 239 16.30 44.17 15.83
N GLN A 240 15.31 44.19 14.93
CA GLN A 240 14.79 45.43 14.33
C GLN A 240 14.20 46.37 15.40
N LEU A 241 13.45 45.84 16.35
CA LEU A 241 12.91 46.62 17.48
C LEU A 241 14.04 47.25 18.32
N ARG A 242 15.09 46.49 18.65
CA ARG A 242 16.24 47.03 19.41
C ARG A 242 16.99 48.11 18.65
N LEU A 243 17.22 47.91 17.34
CA LEU A 243 17.86 48.93 16.51
C LEU A 243 17.00 50.20 16.45
N GLN A 244 15.69 50.06 16.32
CA GLN A 244 14.77 51.19 16.36
C GLN A 244 14.80 51.92 17.71
N GLU A 245 14.79 51.19 18.84
CA GLU A 245 14.97 51.78 20.17
C GLU A 245 16.28 52.57 20.30
N THR A 246 17.39 52.06 19.73
CA THR A 246 18.67 52.78 19.76
C THR A 246 18.64 54.07 18.94
N VAL A 247 17.95 54.08 17.79
CA VAL A 247 17.77 55.28 16.95
C VAL A 247 16.87 56.28 17.66
N GLU A 248 15.81 55.82 18.32
CA GLU A 248 14.94 56.66 19.13
C GLU A 248 15.71 57.32 20.28
N GLY A 249 16.58 56.59 20.98
CA GLY A 249 17.45 57.14 22.03
C GLY A 249 18.37 58.26 21.53
N LEU A 250 18.94 58.11 20.33
CA LEU A 250 19.76 59.16 19.71
C LEU A 250 18.92 60.38 19.30
N SER A 251 17.69 60.17 18.84
CA SER A 251 16.79 61.26 18.44
C SER A 251 16.48 62.21 19.60
N VAL A 252 16.39 61.70 20.85
CA VAL A 252 16.19 62.52 22.05
C VAL A 252 17.31 63.55 22.20
N VAL A 253 18.56 63.14 21.99
CA VAL A 253 19.73 64.03 22.11
C VAL A 253 19.68 65.12 21.04
N VAL A 254 19.41 64.73 19.79
CA VAL A 254 19.34 65.65 18.65
C VAL A 254 18.21 66.66 18.81
N LEU A 255 16.98 66.21 19.12
CA LEU A 255 15.83 67.08 19.35
C LEU A 255 16.05 68.03 20.54
N SER A 256 16.64 67.54 21.63
CA SER A 256 16.91 68.35 22.82
C SER A 256 17.90 69.47 22.50
N TYR A 257 18.96 69.18 21.74
CA TYR A 257 19.93 70.19 21.31
C TYR A 257 19.27 71.28 20.45
N TYR A 258 18.49 70.89 19.43
CA TYR A 258 17.80 71.85 18.58
C TYR A 258 16.78 72.71 19.35
N LEU A 259 16.02 72.12 20.28
CA LEU A 259 15.01 72.84 21.04
C LEU A 259 15.64 73.83 22.03
N VAL A 260 16.71 73.43 22.73
CA VAL A 260 17.49 74.35 23.59
C VAL A 260 18.05 75.50 22.75
N GLY A 261 18.58 75.22 21.55
CA GLY A 261 19.05 76.25 20.63
C GLY A 261 17.95 77.25 20.24
N LEU A 262 16.74 76.75 19.93
CA LEU A 262 15.58 77.56 19.59
C LEU A 262 15.15 78.47 20.76
N ILE A 263 15.08 77.92 21.97
CA ILE A 263 14.78 78.67 23.20
C ILE A 263 15.85 79.75 23.43
N GLY A 264 17.13 79.42 23.24
CA GLY A 264 18.23 80.37 23.34
C GLY A 264 18.09 81.55 22.36
N TYR A 265 17.68 81.30 21.11
CA TYR A 265 17.42 82.37 20.14
C TYR A 265 16.23 83.24 20.55
N CYS A 266 15.13 82.64 21.02
CA CYS A 266 13.98 83.38 21.53
C CYS A 266 14.33 84.27 22.74
N LEU A 267 15.12 83.75 23.69
CA LEU A 267 15.57 84.50 24.86
C LEU A 267 16.47 85.69 24.48
N LYS A 268 17.36 85.50 23.49
CA LYS A 268 18.18 86.59 22.95
C LYS A 268 17.33 87.67 22.27
N ALA A 269 16.30 87.29 21.51
CA ALA A 269 15.36 88.22 20.90
C ALA A 269 14.55 89.02 21.95
N LEU A 270 14.08 88.36 23.01
CA LEU A 270 13.39 88.99 24.14
C LEU A 270 14.26 89.96 24.93
N LYS A 271 15.56 89.66 25.07
CA LYS A 271 16.52 90.61 25.66
C LYS A 271 16.71 91.83 24.76
N ALA A 272 16.78 91.64 23.45
CA ALA A 272 16.87 92.74 22.49
C ALA A 272 15.62 93.64 22.48
N SER A 273 14.45 93.14 22.92
CA SER A 273 13.21 93.92 23.05
C SER A 273 13.05 94.64 24.41
N GLY A 274 14.09 94.71 25.25
CA GLY A 274 14.10 95.57 26.44
C GLY A 274 13.76 94.91 27.78
N VAL A 275 13.63 93.58 27.83
CA VAL A 275 13.40 92.84 29.09
C VAL A 275 14.74 92.48 29.74
N ALA A 276 14.93 92.85 31.01
CA ALA A 276 16.14 92.58 31.78
C ALA A 276 16.25 91.11 32.24
N LEU A 277 16.41 90.19 31.29
CA LEU A 277 16.65 88.76 31.55
C LEU A 277 18.11 88.42 31.26
N ASN A 278 18.70 87.54 32.08
CA ASN A 278 20.02 86.98 31.81
C ASN A 278 19.86 85.72 30.93
N PRO A 279 20.14 85.79 29.61
CA PRO A 279 19.82 84.70 28.68
C PRO A 279 20.69 83.47 28.94
N GLU A 280 21.90 83.64 29.44
CA GLU A 280 22.85 82.53 29.65
C GLU A 280 22.39 81.63 30.80
N LEU A 281 21.97 82.22 31.92
CA LEU A 281 21.39 81.48 33.05
C LEU A 281 20.09 80.77 32.67
N LEU A 282 19.19 81.45 31.96
CA LEU A 282 17.90 80.87 31.55
C LEU A 282 18.07 79.76 30.51
N THR A 283 19.02 79.91 29.58
CA THR A 283 19.33 78.85 28.61
C THR A 283 19.94 77.64 29.33
N GLY A 284 20.84 77.83 30.29
CA GLY A 284 21.41 76.75 31.09
C GLY A 284 20.37 75.99 31.92
N VAL A 285 19.42 76.70 32.55
CA VAL A 285 18.31 76.08 33.31
C VAL A 285 17.32 75.35 32.38
N SER A 286 17.17 75.81 31.13
CA SER A 286 16.28 75.16 30.16
C SER A 286 16.74 73.78 29.70
N VAL A 287 18.05 73.49 29.74
CA VAL A 287 18.63 72.20 29.29
C VAL A 287 18.02 71.00 30.02
N PRO A 288 18.08 70.88 31.36
CA PRO A 288 17.51 69.73 32.06
C PRO A 288 15.98 69.63 31.92
N VAL A 289 15.29 70.77 31.84
CA VAL A 289 13.83 70.82 31.66
C VAL A 289 13.44 70.28 30.29
N VAL A 290 14.10 70.71 29.22
CA VAL A 290 13.85 70.27 27.84
C VAL A 290 14.15 68.79 27.68
N CYS A 291 15.31 68.32 28.18
CA CYS A 291 15.65 66.90 28.14
C CYS A 291 14.61 66.04 28.87
N ALA A 292 14.15 66.47 30.04
CA ALA A 292 13.11 65.76 30.78
C ALA A 292 11.77 65.75 30.01
N VAL A 293 11.34 66.88 29.46
CA VAL A 293 10.08 66.99 28.71
C VAL A 293 10.09 66.11 27.47
N ILE A 294 11.17 66.12 26.68
CA ILE A 294 11.30 65.30 25.47
C ILE A 294 11.35 63.82 25.83
N TRP A 295 12.13 63.46 26.86
CA TRP A 295 12.21 62.08 27.35
C TRP A 295 10.84 61.57 27.79
N PHE A 296 10.15 62.29 28.68
CA PHE A 296 8.82 61.89 29.17
C PHE A 296 7.76 61.91 28.06
N GLY A 297 7.82 62.88 27.15
CA GLY A 297 6.91 62.99 26.01
C GLY A 297 7.01 61.79 25.08
N LEU A 298 8.22 61.44 24.64
CA LEU A 298 8.46 60.26 23.80
C LEU A 298 8.09 58.96 24.53
N ASN A 299 8.44 58.83 25.82
CA ASN A 299 8.09 57.63 26.58
C ASN A 299 6.57 57.48 26.78
N LYS A 300 5.83 58.58 26.88
CA LYS A 300 4.37 58.58 27.00
C LYS A 300 3.69 58.21 25.68
N VAL A 301 4.14 58.78 24.56
CA VAL A 301 3.65 58.42 23.21
C VAL A 301 3.91 56.95 22.92
N ARG A 302 5.09 56.45 23.28
CA ARG A 302 5.45 55.03 23.15
C ARG A 302 4.51 54.09 23.92
N ARG A 303 4.17 54.42 25.17
CA ARG A 303 3.20 53.64 25.97
C ARG A 303 1.79 53.63 25.39
N ILE A 304 1.41 54.66 24.64
CA ILE A 304 0.10 54.75 23.98
C ILE A 304 0.10 53.86 22.74
N LEU A 305 1.12 53.95 21.88
CA LEU A 305 1.22 53.15 20.66
C LEU A 305 1.37 51.64 20.93
N LEU A 306 2.12 51.26 21.97
CA LEU A 306 2.25 49.86 22.41
C LEU A 306 0.94 49.28 22.99
N ARG A 307 0.01 50.13 23.45
CA ARG A 307 -1.32 49.69 23.90
C ARG A 307 -2.31 49.48 22.75
N GLU A 308 -2.12 50.13 21.60
CA GLU A 308 -3.00 49.99 20.43
C GLU A 308 -2.66 48.78 19.54
N HIS A 309 -1.43 48.26 19.58
CA HIS A 309 -1.00 47.12 18.76
C HIS A 309 -0.88 45.79 19.54
N GLY A 310 -1.34 45.75 20.80
CA GLY A 310 -1.41 44.55 21.62
C GLY A 310 -2.81 43.92 21.58
N HIS A 311 -3.21 43.37 20.43
CA HIS A 311 -4.32 42.43 20.28
C HIS A 311 -3.90 41.28 19.36
#